data_AF-A0A3B8M4Y3-F1
#
_entry.id   AF-A0A3B8M4Y3-F1
#
_cell.length_a   1.000
_cell.length_b   1.000
_cell.length_c   1.000
_cell.angle_alpha   90.00
_cell.angle_beta   90.00
_cell.angle_gamma   90.00
#
_symmetry.space_group_name_H-M   'P 1'
#
loop_
_entity.id
_entity.type
_entity.pdbx_description
1 polymer ?
#
loop_
_entity_poly.entity_id
_entity_poly.type
_entity_poly.pdbx_seq_one_letter_code
_entity_poly.pdbx_strand_id
1 'polypeptide(L)'
;MTIGLKVLSVLVVLSTLSLGCAGDSQSSEQAVIAATSAVAPNGQELATADEASSVESSFSPEILADGQPVAAYFEGKGSSELGPLVTAKDYSLIVASDSGPLKISIEDSDGRRVVYERPATEGTGSHQTGQLVGGDLSISVEASEEVSWVIVVTGELVAASEKLENAGQGLSEPTPDASGPGSGYATLYIGHSFGTPFAERLGDFADNSGIVGHSQSIVFRGGNTNGNPEGLWNDEVARAEIQSILDQGKTDLLIMICCPADPRNPASYWGIPKWVDYALAQNPDTKFGLALPWLDSPAQYPDADEFANNWNMLHERLWLTVLSNLRSRYPDTHFLNIPHGAAAVELRNRFEAGTLTDVSALVGNKGSAIFRDDQGHPDDILHDLGTLIWLGLIYEVDLSIYPAGDSGKRISSYETDLREIAKSIVDEENQR
;
A
#
# COMPACT_ATOMS: atom_id res chain seq x y z
N MET A 1 26.40 -33.15 53.97
CA MET A 1 25.46 -32.54 54.93
C MET A 1 25.65 -31.04 54.82
N THR A 2 24.54 -30.28 54.64
CA THR A 2 24.43 -28.81 54.51
C THR A 2 25.09 -28.21 53.25
N ILE A 3 24.41 -28.05 52.10
CA ILE A 3 23.40 -27.05 51.67
C ILE A 3 23.87 -25.59 51.79
N GLY A 4 24.05 -24.93 50.63
CA GLY A 4 24.31 -23.50 50.50
C GLY A 4 24.11 -23.04 49.05
N LEU A 5 23.00 -22.36 48.82
CA LEU A 5 22.44 -21.85 47.57
C LEU A 5 23.35 -20.85 46.83
N LYS A 6 23.48 -20.97 45.51
CA LYS A 6 23.71 -19.82 44.60
C LYS A 6 22.87 -20.00 43.34
N VAL A 7 21.86 -19.16 43.26
CA VAL A 7 21.00 -18.91 42.09
C VAL A 7 21.85 -18.18 41.05
N LEU A 8 21.82 -18.65 39.80
CA LEU A 8 22.32 -17.88 38.66
C LEU A 8 21.35 -18.04 37.48
N SER A 9 20.77 -16.90 37.11
CA SER A 9 19.87 -16.69 35.99
C SER A 9 20.55 -16.95 34.64
N VAL A 10 19.80 -17.47 33.67
CA VAL A 10 20.13 -17.31 32.25
C VAL A 10 18.90 -16.76 31.54
N LEU A 11 19.09 -15.54 31.04
CA LEU A 11 18.19 -14.76 30.19
C LEU A 11 18.28 -15.32 28.77
N VAL A 12 17.18 -15.81 28.21
CA VAL A 12 17.08 -16.14 26.78
C VAL A 12 16.73 -14.85 26.05
N VAL A 13 17.64 -14.35 25.22
CA VAL A 13 17.37 -13.25 24.28
C VAL A 13 16.79 -13.88 23.01
N LEU A 14 15.49 -13.71 22.83
CA LEU A 14 14.81 -13.90 21.54
C LEU A 14 15.17 -12.68 20.66
N SER A 15 15.88 -12.87 19.55
CA SER A 15 15.96 -11.83 18.52
C SER A 15 14.70 -11.88 17.68
N THR A 16 13.84 -10.88 17.87
CA THR A 16 12.74 -10.56 16.97
C THR A 16 13.28 -9.77 15.77
N LEU A 17 13.14 -10.28 14.55
CA LEU A 17 13.21 -9.43 13.35
C LEU A 17 11.95 -8.57 13.33
N SER A 18 12.09 -7.29 13.64
CA SER A 18 11.06 -6.28 13.37
C SER A 18 11.30 -5.68 11.98
N LEU A 19 10.41 -5.93 11.02
CA LEU A 19 10.17 -4.94 9.97
C LEU A 19 9.29 -3.86 10.60
N GLY A 20 9.92 -2.81 11.11
CA GLY A 20 9.23 -1.67 11.69
C GLY A 20 9.63 -0.39 10.96
N CYS A 21 8.66 0.38 10.49
CA CYS A 21 8.87 1.78 10.13
C CYS A 21 9.07 2.58 11.42
N ALA A 22 10.18 3.30 11.55
CA ALA A 22 10.63 3.86 12.82
C ALA A 22 9.77 5.03 13.32
N GLY A 23 9.38 4.92 14.59
CA GLY A 23 8.83 5.99 15.41
C GLY A 23 9.90 6.92 15.99
N ASP A 24 9.41 8.02 16.56
CA ASP A 24 10.18 9.16 17.08
C ASP A 24 11.24 8.79 18.12
N SER A 25 12.38 9.48 18.03
CA SER A 25 13.49 9.39 18.98
C SER A 25 13.39 10.48 20.05
N GLN A 26 13.54 10.09 21.32
CA GLN A 26 14.10 10.95 22.35
C GLN A 26 15.25 10.25 23.07
N SER A 27 16.30 11.04 23.26
CA SER A 27 17.61 10.72 23.83
C SER A 27 17.58 10.21 25.27
N SER A 28 18.44 9.24 25.60
CA SER A 28 19.39 9.40 26.71
C SER A 28 20.51 8.36 26.65
N GLU A 29 21.67 8.77 27.16
CA GLU A 29 23.01 8.23 27.01
C GLU A 29 23.35 6.97 27.83
N GLN A 30 24.26 6.16 27.26
CA GLN A 30 25.39 5.40 27.86
C GLN A 30 25.06 4.23 28.84
N ALA A 31 25.74 3.07 28.83
CA ALA A 31 27.09 2.72 28.40
C ALA A 31 27.25 1.20 28.08
N VAL A 32 28.11 0.90 27.10
CA VAL A 32 29.25 -0.08 27.05
C VAL A 32 29.17 -1.23 28.08
N ILE A 33 29.27 -2.53 27.72
CA ILE A 33 30.53 -3.27 27.43
C ILE A 33 30.29 -4.51 26.53
N ALA A 34 31.17 -4.68 25.54
CA ALA A 34 31.35 -5.86 24.70
C ALA A 34 32.09 -7.00 25.41
N ALA A 35 31.74 -8.25 25.11
CA ALA A 35 32.70 -9.36 25.03
C ALA A 35 32.15 -10.53 24.20
N THR A 36 32.89 -10.80 23.13
CA THR A 36 32.81 -11.90 22.17
C THR A 36 33.22 -13.25 22.77
N SER A 37 32.65 -14.38 22.32
CA SER A 37 33.43 -15.49 21.71
C SER A 37 32.51 -16.65 21.30
N ALA A 38 32.89 -17.27 20.19
CA ALA A 38 32.18 -18.24 19.40
C ALA A 38 32.61 -19.71 19.64
N VAL A 39 31.88 -20.59 18.95
CA VAL A 39 32.23 -21.93 18.41
C VAL A 39 31.96 -23.20 19.26
N ALA A 40 30.83 -23.84 18.88
CA ALA A 40 30.45 -25.25 18.59
C ALA A 40 31.50 -26.41 18.71
N PRO A 41 31.18 -27.71 18.42
CA PRO A 41 29.90 -28.34 18.02
C PRO A 41 29.60 -29.75 18.64
N ASN A 42 28.49 -30.33 18.15
CA ASN A 42 28.23 -31.75 17.85
C ASN A 42 27.39 -32.65 18.78
N GLY A 43 26.30 -33.16 18.19
CA GLY A 43 25.55 -34.34 18.61
C GLY A 43 24.16 -34.44 17.95
N GLN A 44 24.10 -34.87 16.69
CA GLN A 44 22.90 -35.38 15.96
C GLN A 44 22.17 -36.47 16.79
N GLU A 45 20.91 -36.84 16.65
CA GLU A 45 19.89 -36.84 15.58
C GLU A 45 18.56 -37.24 16.31
N LEU A 46 17.35 -36.82 15.95
CA LEU A 46 16.51 -37.45 14.93
C LEU A 46 15.19 -36.69 14.82
N ALA A 47 14.73 -36.61 13.56
CA ALA A 47 13.61 -35.85 13.05
C ALA A 47 12.23 -36.26 13.59
N THR A 48 11.35 -35.27 13.73
CA THR A 48 9.90 -35.37 13.45
C THR A 48 9.47 -34.08 12.76
N ALA A 49 9.84 -33.94 11.49
CA ALA A 49 9.25 -32.96 10.59
C ALA A 49 8.06 -33.66 9.90
N ASP A 50 6.92 -33.76 10.57
CA ASP A 50 5.71 -34.31 9.93
C ASP A 50 4.36 -33.84 10.53
N GLU A 51 4.34 -32.93 11.52
CA GLU A 51 3.08 -32.36 12.03
C GLU A 51 2.89 -30.87 11.71
N ALA A 52 3.96 -30.07 11.62
CA ALA A 52 3.84 -28.65 11.26
C ALA A 52 3.50 -28.43 9.79
N SER A 53 4.02 -29.30 8.90
CA SER A 53 3.77 -29.26 7.45
C SER A 53 2.38 -29.76 7.07
N SER A 54 1.78 -30.66 7.86
CA SER A 54 0.43 -31.19 7.61
C SER A 54 -0.69 -30.22 8.00
N VAL A 55 -0.43 -29.29 8.93
CA VAL A 55 -1.43 -28.31 9.38
C VAL A 55 -1.49 -27.11 8.44
N GLU A 56 -0.34 -26.55 8.02
CA GLU A 56 -0.32 -25.48 7.00
C GLU A 56 -0.88 -25.96 5.64
N SER A 57 -0.72 -27.24 5.30
CA SER A 57 -1.28 -27.81 4.06
C SER A 57 -2.78 -28.16 4.15
N SER A 58 -3.39 -28.22 5.34
CA SER A 58 -4.81 -28.57 5.48
C SER A 58 -5.78 -27.39 5.35
N PHE A 59 -5.25 -26.17 5.35
CA PHE A 59 -6.03 -24.93 5.20
C PHE A 59 -5.83 -24.22 3.86
N SER A 60 -5.11 -24.82 2.90
CA SER A 60 -5.00 -24.26 1.56
C SER A 60 -6.40 -24.17 0.90
N PRO A 61 -6.76 -23.03 0.28
CA PRO A 61 -8.10 -22.82 -0.26
C PRO A 61 -8.46 -23.85 -1.34
N GLU A 62 -7.49 -24.36 -2.09
CA GLU A 62 -7.68 -25.41 -3.11
C GLU A 62 -8.06 -26.77 -2.48
N ILE A 63 -7.50 -27.07 -1.31
CA ILE A 63 -7.78 -28.31 -0.56
C ILE A 63 -9.12 -28.19 0.16
N LEU A 64 -9.40 -27.04 0.75
CA LEU A 64 -10.68 -26.77 1.41
C LEU A 64 -11.85 -26.78 0.43
N ALA A 65 -11.66 -26.24 -0.78
CA ALA A 65 -12.71 -26.19 -1.80
C ALA A 65 -13.02 -27.55 -2.44
N ASP A 66 -12.15 -28.57 -2.30
CA ASP A 66 -12.33 -29.92 -2.86
C ASP A 66 -12.81 -29.92 -4.34
N GLY A 67 -12.18 -29.07 -5.16
CA GLY A 67 -12.51 -28.91 -6.58
C GLY A 67 -13.75 -28.06 -6.88
N GLN A 68 -14.40 -27.46 -5.88
CA GLN A 68 -15.43 -26.44 -6.08
C GLN A 68 -14.82 -25.14 -6.61
N PRO A 69 -15.55 -24.37 -7.45
CA PRO A 69 -15.08 -23.07 -7.90
C PRO A 69 -14.93 -22.14 -6.69
N VAL A 70 -13.75 -21.55 -6.55
CA VAL A 70 -13.43 -20.56 -5.52
C VAL A 70 -13.65 -19.17 -6.10
N ALA A 71 -14.64 -18.47 -5.55
CA ALA A 71 -14.99 -17.10 -5.92
C ALA A 71 -14.04 -16.09 -5.26
N ALA A 72 -13.72 -16.33 -3.99
CA ALA A 72 -12.77 -15.57 -3.18
C ALA A 72 -12.27 -16.45 -2.03
N TYR A 73 -11.11 -16.13 -1.47
CA TYR A 73 -10.66 -16.71 -0.22
C TYR A 73 -10.06 -15.63 0.67
N PHE A 74 -10.18 -15.82 1.97
CA PHE A 74 -9.66 -14.94 3.01
C PHE A 74 -8.98 -15.80 4.06
N GLU A 75 -7.88 -15.30 4.60
CA GLU A 75 -7.22 -15.87 5.77
C GLU A 75 -6.95 -14.76 6.77
N GLY A 76 -6.96 -15.11 8.05
CA GLY A 76 -6.77 -14.13 9.10
C GLY A 76 -6.60 -14.74 10.47
N LYS A 77 -6.33 -13.88 11.44
CA LYS A 77 -6.19 -14.23 12.85
C LYS A 77 -6.99 -13.24 13.69
N GLY A 78 -7.74 -13.73 14.67
CA GLY A 78 -8.63 -12.87 15.46
C GLY A 78 -9.86 -12.39 14.67
N SER A 79 -10.49 -11.32 15.16
CA SER A 79 -11.73 -10.79 14.57
C SER A 79 -11.44 -9.94 13.32
N SER A 80 -12.34 -9.94 12.34
CA SER A 80 -12.19 -9.21 11.06
C SER A 80 -13.54 -8.94 10.39
N GLU A 81 -13.60 -7.97 9.48
CA GLU A 81 -14.74 -7.72 8.58
C GLU A 81 -14.23 -7.87 7.14
N LEU A 82 -14.96 -8.62 6.31
CA LEU A 82 -14.56 -9.00 4.96
C LEU A 82 -15.66 -8.59 3.96
N GLY A 83 -15.27 -8.05 2.82
CA GLY A 83 -16.20 -7.53 1.80
C GLY A 83 -16.35 -6.00 1.84
N PRO A 84 -17.32 -5.42 1.08
CA PRO A 84 -18.41 -6.11 0.39
C PRO A 84 -17.95 -6.91 -0.85
N LEU A 85 -18.64 -8.02 -1.10
CA LEU A 85 -18.51 -8.91 -2.24
C LEU A 85 -19.86 -8.95 -2.98
N VAL A 86 -19.84 -9.24 -4.29
CA VAL A 86 -21.07 -9.50 -5.05
C VAL A 86 -20.98 -10.87 -5.70
N THR A 87 -21.80 -11.80 -5.23
CA THR A 87 -21.86 -13.17 -5.76
C THR A 87 -22.91 -13.25 -6.88
N ALA A 88 -22.48 -13.68 -8.08
CA ALA A 88 -23.34 -13.74 -9.28
C ALA A 88 -24.39 -14.85 -9.19
N LYS A 89 -24.09 -15.87 -8.40
CA LYS A 89 -24.91 -17.05 -8.15
C LYS A 89 -24.91 -17.34 -6.66
N ASP A 90 -25.80 -18.25 -6.28
CA ASP A 90 -25.77 -18.81 -4.95
C ASP A 90 -24.40 -19.39 -4.61
N TYR A 91 -23.97 -19.15 -3.37
CA TYR A 91 -22.63 -19.47 -2.88
C TYR A 91 -22.72 -20.27 -1.58
N SER A 92 -21.58 -20.78 -1.11
CA SER A 92 -21.45 -21.28 0.26
C SER A 92 -20.13 -20.79 0.85
N LEU A 93 -20.04 -20.75 2.18
CA LEU A 93 -18.81 -20.42 2.87
C LEU A 93 -18.20 -21.70 3.42
N ILE A 94 -16.93 -21.95 3.10
CA ILE A 94 -16.12 -22.98 3.76
C ILE A 94 -15.25 -22.25 4.78
N VAL A 95 -15.56 -22.45 6.04
CA VAL A 95 -14.88 -21.84 7.18
C VAL A 95 -13.99 -22.88 7.81
N ALA A 96 -12.72 -22.58 7.98
CA ALA A 96 -11.74 -23.46 8.59
C ALA A 96 -10.95 -22.70 9.64
N SER A 97 -10.63 -23.34 10.78
CA SER A 97 -9.84 -22.70 11.83
C SER A 97 -9.02 -23.67 12.66
N ASP A 98 -7.91 -23.18 13.23
CA ASP A 98 -7.00 -23.94 14.09
C ASP A 98 -7.56 -24.21 15.50
N SER A 99 -8.58 -23.45 15.90
CA SER A 99 -9.21 -23.48 17.22
C SER A 99 -10.52 -22.67 17.22
N GLY A 100 -11.21 -22.62 18.37
CA GLY A 100 -12.29 -21.67 18.64
C GLY A 100 -12.02 -20.89 19.95
N PRO A 101 -12.76 -19.81 20.25
CA PRO A 101 -14.06 -19.48 19.69
C PRO A 101 -13.98 -18.73 18.35
N LEU A 102 -14.89 -19.04 17.44
CA LEU A 102 -15.02 -18.40 16.13
C LEU A 102 -16.50 -18.28 15.77
N LYS A 103 -16.94 -17.10 15.35
CA LYS A 103 -18.31 -16.86 14.92
C LYS A 103 -18.30 -16.06 13.63
N ILE A 104 -19.05 -16.54 12.64
CA ILE A 104 -19.16 -15.94 11.31
C ILE A 104 -20.57 -15.43 11.13
N SER A 105 -20.69 -14.14 10.85
CA SER A 105 -21.95 -13.52 10.43
C SER A 105 -21.82 -13.05 8.99
N ILE A 106 -22.93 -13.06 8.27
CA ILE A 106 -23.03 -12.39 6.97
C ILE A 106 -24.07 -11.28 7.03
N GLU A 107 -23.90 -10.28 6.20
CA GLU A 107 -24.88 -9.25 5.92
C GLU A 107 -25.11 -9.19 4.41
N ASP A 108 -26.33 -9.52 4.01
CA ASP A 108 -26.82 -9.51 2.62
C ASP A 108 -28.19 -8.80 2.54
N SER A 109 -28.90 -8.93 1.42
CA SER A 109 -30.22 -8.31 1.23
C SER A 109 -31.28 -8.75 2.26
N ASP A 110 -31.11 -9.92 2.89
CA ASP A 110 -32.01 -10.43 3.93
C ASP A 110 -31.60 -9.95 5.34
N GLY A 111 -30.54 -9.14 5.42
CA GLY A 111 -30.01 -8.56 6.65
C GLY A 111 -28.98 -9.44 7.36
N ARG A 112 -28.42 -8.91 8.45
CA ARG A 112 -27.32 -9.56 9.17
C ARG A 112 -27.77 -10.82 9.91
N ARG A 113 -27.09 -11.95 9.68
CA ARG A 113 -27.33 -13.23 10.38
C ARG A 113 -26.04 -14.01 10.64
N VAL A 114 -26.02 -14.78 11.72
CA VAL A 114 -24.92 -15.71 12.04
C VAL A 114 -25.08 -16.98 11.20
N VAL A 115 -24.03 -17.38 10.49
CA VAL A 115 -24.02 -18.57 9.61
C VAL A 115 -23.14 -19.69 10.13
N TYR A 116 -22.21 -19.39 11.04
CA TYR A 116 -21.38 -20.39 11.69
C TYR A 116 -20.95 -19.93 13.08
N GLU A 117 -20.91 -20.85 14.04
CA GLU A 117 -20.39 -20.61 15.38
C GLU A 117 -19.66 -21.85 15.88
N ARG A 118 -18.44 -21.65 16.35
CA ARG A 118 -17.56 -22.64 16.93
C ARG A 118 -17.23 -22.24 18.36
N PRO A 119 -17.60 -23.04 19.38
CA PRO A 119 -17.23 -22.78 20.76
C PRO A 119 -15.71 -22.84 21.00
N ALA A 120 -15.28 -22.35 22.17
CA ALA A 120 -13.89 -22.44 22.62
C ALA A 120 -13.44 -23.92 22.69
N THR A 121 -12.65 -24.33 21.69
CA THR A 121 -12.21 -25.72 21.48
C THR A 121 -10.82 -25.71 20.86
N GLU A 122 -9.98 -26.67 21.26
CA GLU A 122 -8.66 -26.88 20.66
C GLU A 122 -8.75 -27.80 19.44
N GLY A 123 -7.81 -27.65 18.50
CA GLY A 123 -7.66 -28.49 17.32
C GLY A 123 -8.27 -27.90 16.04
N THR A 124 -7.82 -28.37 14.88
CA THR A 124 -8.28 -27.87 13.57
C THR A 124 -9.69 -28.34 13.25
N GLY A 125 -10.49 -27.52 12.55
CA GLY A 125 -11.80 -27.92 12.04
C GLY A 125 -12.23 -27.09 10.84
N SER A 126 -13.04 -27.69 9.96
CA SER A 126 -13.66 -27.01 8.83
C SER A 126 -15.17 -27.26 8.77
N HIS A 127 -15.91 -26.31 8.22
CA HIS A 127 -17.35 -26.35 8.07
C HIS A 127 -17.76 -25.63 6.79
N GLN A 128 -18.57 -26.29 5.97
CA GLN A 128 -19.23 -25.66 4.83
C GLN A 128 -20.67 -25.32 5.19
N THR A 129 -21.06 -24.07 4.99
CA THR A 129 -22.45 -23.64 5.18
C THR A 129 -23.37 -24.30 4.16
N GLY A 130 -24.69 -24.23 4.40
CA GLY A 130 -25.66 -24.45 3.32
C GLY A 130 -25.49 -23.40 2.20
N GLN A 131 -26.25 -23.60 1.11
CA GLN A 131 -26.31 -22.67 -0.01
C GLN A 131 -26.96 -21.35 0.44
N LEU A 132 -26.29 -20.24 0.12
CA LEU A 132 -26.66 -18.86 0.43
C LEU A 132 -27.00 -18.14 -0.87
N VAL A 133 -27.91 -17.18 -0.81
CA VAL A 133 -28.46 -16.50 -1.99
C VAL A 133 -27.43 -15.52 -2.56
N GLY A 134 -27.25 -15.53 -3.88
CA GLY A 134 -26.35 -14.60 -4.57
C GLY A 134 -26.75 -13.12 -4.41
N GLY A 135 -25.76 -12.23 -4.28
CA GLY A 135 -26.00 -10.79 -4.13
C GLY A 135 -24.88 -10.09 -3.37
N ASP A 136 -25.19 -8.92 -2.81
CA ASP A 136 -24.28 -8.17 -1.94
C ASP A 136 -24.00 -8.97 -0.65
N LEU A 137 -22.73 -9.11 -0.30
CA LEU A 137 -22.27 -9.93 0.82
C LEU A 137 -21.18 -9.22 1.59
N SER A 138 -21.39 -9.01 2.89
CA SER A 138 -20.33 -8.70 3.86
C SER A 138 -20.22 -9.85 4.87
N ILE A 139 -19.00 -10.21 5.28
CA ILE A 139 -18.73 -11.31 6.22
C ILE A 139 -18.02 -10.73 7.45
N SER A 140 -18.60 -10.92 8.62
CA SER A 140 -18.02 -10.54 9.90
C SER A 140 -17.50 -11.78 10.63
N VAL A 141 -16.25 -11.72 11.05
CA VAL A 141 -15.54 -12.75 11.80
C VAL A 141 -15.31 -12.26 13.22
N GLU A 142 -15.93 -12.91 14.20
CA GLU A 142 -15.70 -12.70 15.62
C GLU A 142 -14.87 -13.88 16.17
N ALA A 143 -13.60 -13.65 16.49
CA ALA A 143 -12.70 -14.68 17.02
C ALA A 143 -11.72 -14.12 18.05
N SER A 144 -11.20 -14.98 18.93
CA SER A 144 -10.10 -14.62 19.84
C SER A 144 -8.80 -14.35 19.05
N GLU A 145 -7.95 -13.44 19.53
CA GLU A 145 -6.71 -12.99 18.85
C GLU A 145 -5.74 -14.12 18.49
N GLU A 146 -5.85 -15.27 19.15
CA GLU A 146 -5.01 -16.45 18.90
C GLU A 146 -5.58 -17.43 17.86
N VAL A 147 -6.84 -17.26 17.44
CA VAL A 147 -7.53 -18.15 16.50
C VAL A 147 -7.19 -17.76 15.06
N SER A 148 -6.54 -18.65 14.32
CA SER A 148 -6.30 -18.49 12.88
C SER A 148 -7.42 -19.16 12.09
N TRP A 149 -7.86 -18.53 11.02
CA TRP A 149 -8.98 -19.00 10.21
C TRP A 149 -8.77 -18.74 8.72
N VAL A 150 -9.44 -19.55 7.91
CA VAL A 150 -9.58 -19.41 6.46
C VAL A 150 -11.06 -19.46 6.11
N ILE A 151 -11.51 -18.55 5.25
CA ILE A 151 -12.87 -18.52 4.70
C ILE A 151 -12.76 -18.57 3.18
N VAL A 152 -13.31 -19.62 2.58
CA VAL A 152 -13.44 -19.75 1.14
C VAL A 152 -14.88 -19.48 0.75
N VAL A 153 -15.09 -18.54 -0.17
CA VAL A 153 -16.39 -18.27 -0.79
C VAL A 153 -16.46 -19.10 -2.06
N THR A 154 -17.40 -20.03 -2.12
CA THR A 154 -17.58 -20.89 -3.31
C THR A 154 -18.49 -20.21 -4.33
N GLY A 155 -18.34 -20.53 -5.61
CA GLY A 155 -19.20 -19.99 -6.67
C GLY A 155 -18.47 -18.99 -7.57
N GLU A 156 -19.21 -18.00 -8.06
CA GLU A 156 -18.74 -17.06 -9.10
C GLU A 156 -19.06 -15.64 -8.64
N LEU A 157 -18.05 -14.76 -8.61
CA LEU A 157 -18.27 -13.33 -8.38
C LEU A 157 -18.84 -12.69 -9.65
N VAL A 158 -19.66 -11.66 -9.51
CA VAL A 158 -20.04 -10.83 -10.67
C VAL A 158 -18.78 -10.15 -11.18
N ALA A 159 -18.36 -10.48 -12.40
CA ALA A 159 -17.32 -9.72 -13.07
C ALA A 159 -17.82 -8.27 -13.24
N ALA A 160 -16.94 -7.29 -12.98
CA ALA A 160 -17.25 -5.86 -13.01
C ALA A 160 -17.89 -5.36 -14.33
N SER A 161 -17.96 -6.19 -15.38
CA SER A 161 -18.51 -5.89 -16.69
C SER A 161 -19.96 -6.33 -16.95
N GLU A 162 -20.63 -7.10 -16.10
CA GLU A 162 -21.96 -7.65 -16.43
C GLU A 162 -23.18 -6.80 -15.99
N LYS A 163 -22.98 -5.56 -15.54
CA LYS A 163 -24.08 -4.62 -15.24
C LYS A 163 -24.36 -3.59 -16.35
N LEU A 164 -23.80 -3.78 -17.54
CA LEU A 164 -23.88 -2.79 -18.64
C LEU A 164 -24.89 -3.08 -19.76
N GLU A 165 -25.51 -4.26 -19.83
CA GLU A 165 -26.32 -4.61 -21.02
C GLU A 165 -27.80 -4.17 -21.03
N ASN A 166 -28.33 -3.51 -20.00
CA ASN A 166 -29.75 -3.09 -20.01
C ASN A 166 -30.03 -1.59 -19.87
N ALA A 167 -29.02 -0.75 -20.09
CA ALA A 167 -29.18 0.72 -20.19
C ALA A 167 -28.77 1.27 -21.56
N GLY A 168 -28.62 0.40 -22.56
CA GLY A 168 -28.30 0.78 -23.94
C GLY A 168 -29.48 1.41 -24.66
N GLN A 169 -29.82 2.65 -24.33
CA GLN A 169 -30.37 3.61 -25.29
C GLN A 169 -30.28 5.03 -24.77
N GLY A 170 -29.23 5.72 -25.20
CA GLY A 170 -29.22 7.17 -25.34
C GLY A 170 -28.55 7.93 -24.21
N LEU A 171 -27.23 7.76 -24.03
CA LEU A 171 -26.37 8.85 -23.60
C LEU A 171 -25.09 8.80 -24.45
N SER A 172 -24.90 9.87 -25.21
CA SER A 172 -23.73 10.18 -26.01
C SER A 172 -22.47 9.98 -25.20
N GLU A 173 -21.42 9.42 -25.82
CA GLU A 173 -20.05 9.53 -25.30
C GLU A 173 -19.82 10.96 -24.82
N PRO A 174 -19.29 11.19 -23.60
CA PRO A 174 -18.78 12.49 -23.28
C PRO A 174 -17.68 12.76 -24.30
N THR A 175 -17.97 13.69 -25.21
CA THR A 175 -16.96 14.39 -26.00
C THR A 175 -15.79 14.71 -25.09
N PRO A 176 -14.53 14.49 -25.50
CA PRO A 176 -13.37 14.99 -24.80
C PRO A 176 -13.65 16.45 -24.49
N ASP A 177 -13.63 16.80 -23.21
CA ASP A 177 -13.82 18.19 -22.84
C ASP A 177 -12.78 18.99 -23.60
N ALA A 178 -13.22 20.12 -24.16
CA ALA A 178 -12.44 20.92 -25.10
C ALA A 178 -11.37 21.71 -24.36
N SER A 179 -10.41 21.00 -23.77
CA SER A 179 -9.12 21.51 -23.35
C SER A 179 -8.10 20.75 -24.17
N GLY A 180 -7.39 21.45 -25.06
CA GLY A 180 -6.13 20.93 -25.57
C GLY A 180 -5.15 20.68 -24.41
N PRO A 181 -3.88 20.30 -24.68
CA PRO A 181 -2.88 20.30 -23.61
C PRO A 181 -2.85 21.70 -22.97
N GLY A 182 -3.32 21.87 -21.71
CA GLY A 182 -3.38 23.22 -21.14
C GLY A 182 -4.35 23.59 -20.01
N SER A 183 -4.98 22.70 -19.24
CA SER A 183 -5.63 23.11 -17.97
C SER A 183 -5.10 22.31 -16.79
N GLY A 184 -4.39 22.99 -15.88
CA GLY A 184 -3.87 22.43 -14.64
C GLY A 184 -4.98 22.25 -13.59
N TYR A 185 -4.69 21.43 -12.57
CA TYR A 185 -5.62 21.17 -11.48
C TYR A 185 -5.39 22.11 -10.29
N ALA A 186 -6.46 22.48 -9.60
CA ALA A 186 -6.40 22.90 -8.20
C ALA A 186 -6.23 21.66 -7.31
N THR A 187 -4.97 21.35 -7.00
CA THR A 187 -4.58 20.12 -6.32
C THR A 187 -4.43 20.33 -4.81
N LEU A 188 -5.04 19.44 -4.02
CA LEU A 188 -4.72 19.29 -2.61
C LEU A 188 -3.80 18.08 -2.44
N TYR A 189 -2.62 18.30 -1.86
CA TYR A 189 -1.71 17.24 -1.45
C TYR A 189 -1.79 17.06 0.06
N ILE A 190 -1.98 15.83 0.51
CA ILE A 190 -1.92 15.48 1.93
C ILE A 190 -0.93 14.33 2.12
N GLY A 191 0.00 14.47 3.06
CA GLY A 191 1.07 13.49 3.14
C GLY A 191 2.20 13.78 4.13
N HIS A 192 3.29 13.03 3.92
CA HIS A 192 4.56 13.15 4.64
C HIS A 192 5.75 13.31 3.68
N SER A 193 6.96 13.23 4.25
CA SER A 193 8.22 13.68 3.65
C SER A 193 8.70 12.85 2.46
N PHE A 194 8.09 11.71 2.19
CA PHE A 194 8.37 10.86 1.03
C PHE A 194 7.54 11.24 -0.20
N GLY A 195 6.60 12.18 -0.06
CA GLY A 195 5.75 12.66 -1.14
C GLY A 195 5.74 14.19 -1.27
N THR A 196 5.76 14.91 -0.14
CA THR A 196 5.70 16.38 -0.11
C THR A 196 6.73 17.07 -1.01
N PRO A 197 8.02 16.66 -1.07
CA PRO A 197 8.98 17.32 -1.96
C PRO A 197 8.57 17.30 -3.44
N PHE A 198 7.91 16.23 -3.91
CA PHE A 198 7.44 16.12 -5.29
C PHE A 198 6.29 17.07 -5.56
N ALA A 199 5.34 17.19 -4.62
CA ALA A 199 4.27 18.18 -4.69
C ALA A 199 4.84 19.61 -4.73
N GLU A 200 5.79 19.95 -3.85
CA GLU A 200 6.43 21.28 -3.82
C GLU A 200 7.06 21.65 -5.17
N ARG A 201 7.62 20.67 -5.88
CA ARG A 201 8.31 20.88 -7.16
C ARG A 201 7.42 20.79 -8.40
N LEU A 202 6.25 20.15 -8.29
CA LEU A 202 5.38 19.90 -9.42
C LEU A 202 4.86 21.19 -10.08
N GLY A 203 4.75 22.29 -9.32
CA GLY A 203 4.41 23.60 -9.87
C GLY A 203 5.35 24.07 -10.97
N ASP A 204 6.65 24.04 -10.71
CA ASP A 204 7.66 24.43 -11.71
C ASP A 204 7.63 23.50 -12.93
N PHE A 205 7.39 22.20 -12.72
CA PHE A 205 7.33 21.20 -13.79
C PHE A 205 6.08 21.35 -14.66
N ALA A 206 4.95 21.72 -14.05
CA ALA A 206 3.72 22.05 -14.73
C ALA A 206 3.93 23.30 -15.62
N ASP A 207 4.51 24.37 -15.05
CA ASP A 207 4.80 25.61 -15.77
C ASP A 207 5.76 25.39 -16.96
N ASN A 208 6.82 24.61 -16.76
CA ASN A 208 7.77 24.24 -17.82
C ASN A 208 7.11 23.45 -18.96
N SER A 209 6.05 22.71 -18.65
CA SER A 209 5.28 21.93 -19.64
C SER A 209 4.13 22.74 -20.26
N GLY A 210 4.01 24.03 -19.93
CA GLY A 210 2.94 24.89 -20.44
C GLY A 210 1.57 24.59 -19.87
N ILE A 211 1.49 23.90 -18.72
CA ILE A 211 0.23 23.58 -18.05
C ILE A 211 -0.27 24.84 -17.32
N VAL A 212 -1.29 25.48 -17.89
CA VAL A 212 -1.85 26.71 -17.33
C VAL A 212 -2.90 26.38 -16.27
N GLY A 213 -2.84 27.04 -15.11
CA GLY A 213 -3.89 26.93 -14.08
C GLY A 213 -3.65 25.87 -13.02
N HIS A 214 -2.49 25.20 -13.02
CA HIS A 214 -2.11 24.39 -11.88
C HIS A 214 -1.99 25.28 -10.64
N SER A 215 -2.59 24.83 -9.55
CA SER A 215 -2.41 25.43 -8.23
C SER A 215 -2.39 24.33 -7.19
N GLN A 216 -1.78 24.61 -6.04
CA GLN A 216 -1.62 23.59 -5.02
C GLN A 216 -1.77 24.10 -3.59
N SER A 217 -2.41 23.28 -2.78
CA SER A 217 -2.38 23.35 -1.32
C SER A 217 -1.71 22.09 -0.79
N ILE A 218 -0.83 22.22 0.19
CA ILE A 218 -0.06 21.11 0.75
C ILE A 218 -0.30 21.07 2.25
N VAL A 219 -0.87 19.97 2.75
CA VAL A 219 -0.97 19.69 4.18
C VAL A 219 0.01 18.57 4.53
N PHE A 220 1.09 18.96 5.22
CA PHE A 220 2.18 18.07 5.59
C PHE A 220 2.15 17.74 7.08
N ARG A 221 2.35 16.46 7.41
CA ARG A 221 2.79 16.01 8.74
C ARG A 221 3.98 15.08 8.59
N GLY A 222 4.99 15.26 9.43
CA GLY A 222 6.21 14.46 9.41
C GLY A 222 5.98 13.04 9.92
N GLY A 223 6.68 12.08 9.31
CA GLY A 223 6.63 10.68 9.71
C GLY A 223 5.41 9.93 9.17
N ASN A 224 5.58 8.62 9.01
CA ASN A 224 4.57 7.75 8.39
C ASN A 224 3.27 7.73 9.23
N THR A 225 3.38 7.62 10.55
CA THR A 225 2.24 7.55 11.48
C THR A 225 1.33 8.78 11.43
N ASN A 226 1.89 9.98 11.25
CA ASN A 226 1.13 11.22 11.34
C ASN A 226 0.70 11.77 9.97
N GLY A 227 1.51 11.54 8.94
CA GLY A 227 1.28 12.13 7.61
C GLY A 227 0.65 11.18 6.60
N ASN A 228 0.43 9.91 6.92
CA ASN A 228 -0.40 9.06 6.07
C ASN A 228 -1.90 9.43 6.18
N PRO A 229 -2.77 8.91 5.31
CA PRO A 229 -4.19 9.29 5.29
C PRO A 229 -4.93 9.00 6.60
N GLU A 230 -4.58 7.92 7.31
CA GLU A 230 -5.14 7.59 8.62
C GLU A 230 -4.67 8.59 9.70
N GLY A 231 -3.38 8.86 9.78
CA GLY A 231 -2.78 9.77 10.74
C GLY A 231 -3.37 11.17 10.63
N LEU A 232 -3.50 11.65 9.40
CA LEU A 232 -4.12 12.94 9.10
C LEU A 232 -5.61 12.98 9.45
N TRP A 233 -6.33 11.87 9.30
CA TRP A 233 -7.74 11.78 9.70
C TRP A 233 -7.90 11.76 11.22
N ASN A 234 -6.97 11.12 11.94
CA ASN A 234 -7.02 11.00 13.39
C ASN A 234 -6.55 12.26 14.13
N ASP A 235 -5.64 13.04 13.54
CA ASP A 235 -5.24 14.34 14.06
C ASP A 235 -6.35 15.38 13.80
N GLU A 236 -7.00 15.87 14.87
CA GLU A 236 -8.09 16.85 14.75
C GLU A 236 -7.67 18.17 14.07
N VAL A 237 -6.43 18.61 14.27
CA VAL A 237 -5.91 19.85 13.69
C VAL A 237 -5.64 19.64 12.20
N ALA A 238 -4.94 18.56 11.84
CA ALA A 238 -4.72 18.20 10.44
C ALA A 238 -6.05 17.96 9.71
N ARG A 239 -6.99 17.26 10.35
CA ARG A 239 -8.29 16.98 9.77
C ARG A 239 -9.08 18.27 9.51
N ALA A 240 -9.14 19.18 10.48
CA ALA A 240 -9.83 20.46 10.31
C ALA A 240 -9.19 21.33 9.21
N GLU A 241 -7.86 21.32 9.10
CA GLU A 241 -7.11 22.03 8.06
C GLU A 241 -7.46 21.50 6.66
N ILE A 242 -7.42 20.18 6.46
CA ILE A 242 -7.74 19.53 5.18
C ILE A 242 -9.22 19.73 4.82
N GLN A 243 -10.13 19.54 5.78
CA GLN A 243 -11.57 19.75 5.59
C GLN A 243 -11.87 21.20 5.20
N SER A 244 -11.23 22.19 5.82
CA SER A 244 -11.38 23.60 5.46
C SER A 244 -10.92 23.93 4.02
N ILE A 245 -10.03 23.13 3.43
CA ILE A 245 -9.66 23.28 2.02
C ILE A 245 -10.73 22.64 1.13
N LEU A 246 -11.15 21.42 1.45
CA LEU A 246 -12.20 20.70 0.71
C LEU A 246 -13.54 21.44 0.72
N ASP A 247 -13.93 22.03 1.85
CA ASP A 247 -15.17 22.81 2.03
C ASP A 247 -15.27 24.04 1.13
N GLN A 248 -14.17 24.46 0.48
CA GLN A 248 -14.19 25.56 -0.47
C GLN A 248 -14.85 25.17 -1.81
N GLY A 249 -15.03 23.88 -2.08
CA GLY A 249 -15.70 23.40 -3.30
C GLY A 249 -14.92 23.65 -4.58
N LYS A 250 -13.57 23.66 -4.51
CA LYS A 250 -12.66 24.00 -5.62
C LYS A 250 -11.51 23.00 -5.81
N THR A 251 -11.56 21.83 -5.20
CA THR A 251 -10.48 20.84 -5.30
C THR A 251 -10.73 19.92 -6.49
N ASP A 252 -9.93 20.05 -7.54
CA ASP A 252 -10.04 19.20 -8.74
C ASP A 252 -9.36 17.83 -8.52
N LEU A 253 -8.28 17.82 -7.74
CA LEU A 253 -7.45 16.64 -7.50
C LEU A 253 -7.01 16.57 -6.04
N LEU A 254 -7.28 15.45 -5.36
CA LEU A 254 -6.72 15.13 -4.05
C LEU A 254 -5.66 14.04 -4.18
N ILE A 255 -4.41 14.37 -3.87
CA ILE A 255 -3.30 13.41 -3.83
C ILE A 255 -2.97 13.05 -2.38
N MET A 256 -2.96 11.74 -2.12
CA MET A 256 -2.70 11.14 -0.82
C MET A 256 -1.40 10.33 -0.87
N ILE A 257 -0.44 10.70 -0.03
CA ILE A 257 0.80 9.93 0.16
C ILE A 257 0.55 8.81 1.15
N CYS A 258 0.76 7.57 0.73
CA CYS A 258 0.81 6.42 1.64
C CYS A 258 2.12 6.44 2.44
N CYS A 259 2.25 5.76 3.59
CA CYS A 259 1.61 4.48 3.88
C CYS A 259 1.25 4.29 5.36
N PRO A 260 0.39 3.32 5.71
CA PRO A 260 0.22 2.94 7.11
C PRO A 260 1.50 2.31 7.68
N ALA A 261 1.55 2.18 9.01
CA ALA A 261 2.67 1.51 9.70
C ALA A 261 2.78 0.04 9.31
N ASP A 262 1.65 -0.62 9.01
CA ASP A 262 1.60 -1.94 8.40
C ASP A 262 1.02 -1.87 6.98
N PRO A 263 1.88 -1.61 5.97
CA PRO A 263 1.45 -1.54 4.57
C PRO A 263 1.14 -2.91 3.97
N ARG A 264 1.43 -4.01 4.70
CA ARG A 264 1.09 -5.38 4.28
C ARG A 264 -0.32 -5.80 4.65
N ASN A 265 -1.00 -5.01 5.47
CA ASN A 265 -2.39 -5.21 5.83
C ASN A 265 -3.29 -4.22 5.06
N PRO A 266 -4.11 -4.71 4.10
CA PRO A 266 -5.04 -3.85 3.35
C PRO A 266 -6.02 -3.07 4.26
N ALA A 267 -6.37 -3.60 5.42
CA ALA A 267 -7.26 -2.91 6.37
C ALA A 267 -6.63 -1.61 6.93
N SER A 268 -5.29 -1.52 6.93
CA SER A 268 -4.57 -0.33 7.38
C SER A 268 -4.74 0.88 6.45
N TYR A 269 -5.37 0.72 5.27
CA TYR A 269 -5.63 1.80 4.32
C TYR A 269 -7.01 2.46 4.50
N TRP A 270 -7.72 2.19 5.60
CA TRP A 270 -9.07 2.70 5.86
C TRP A 270 -9.20 4.23 5.83
N GLY A 271 -8.11 4.98 6.08
CA GLY A 271 -8.10 6.44 6.01
C GLY A 271 -8.36 6.98 4.60
N ILE A 272 -7.94 6.25 3.56
CA ILE A 272 -8.11 6.67 2.16
C ILE A 272 -9.60 6.84 1.79
N PRO A 273 -10.47 5.82 1.94
CA PRO A 273 -11.88 5.99 1.60
C PRO A 273 -12.59 7.06 2.44
N LYS A 274 -12.15 7.35 3.67
CA LYS A 274 -12.70 8.46 4.48
C LYS A 274 -12.45 9.82 3.84
N TRP A 275 -11.25 10.04 3.33
CA TRP A 275 -10.91 11.27 2.59
C TRP A 275 -11.63 11.35 1.25
N VAL A 276 -11.76 10.24 0.54
CA VAL A 276 -12.55 10.18 -0.71
C VAL A 276 -14.00 10.55 -0.47
N ASP A 277 -14.67 9.91 0.51
CA ASP A 277 -16.06 10.21 0.88
C ASP A 277 -16.25 11.71 1.21
N TYR A 278 -15.34 12.28 2.01
CA TYR A 278 -15.44 13.69 2.40
C TYR A 278 -15.19 14.63 1.22
N ALA A 279 -14.16 14.37 0.42
CA ALA A 279 -13.83 15.18 -0.74
C ALA A 279 -14.98 15.20 -1.76
N LEU A 280 -15.55 14.03 -2.10
CA LEU A 280 -16.69 13.92 -3.02
C LEU A 280 -17.95 14.61 -2.49
N ALA A 281 -18.17 14.62 -1.17
CA ALA A 281 -19.30 15.33 -0.57
C ALA A 281 -19.22 16.85 -0.78
N GLN A 282 -18.01 17.43 -0.80
CA GLN A 282 -17.79 18.86 -1.00
C GLN A 282 -17.48 19.23 -2.46
N ASN A 283 -16.89 18.31 -3.21
CA ASN A 283 -16.36 18.48 -4.57
C ASN A 283 -16.70 17.20 -5.38
N PRO A 284 -17.92 17.10 -5.95
CA PRO A 284 -18.40 15.85 -6.57
C PRO A 284 -17.56 15.31 -7.73
N ASP A 285 -16.83 16.19 -8.42
CA ASP A 285 -16.01 15.86 -9.60
C ASP A 285 -14.52 15.65 -9.28
N THR A 286 -14.13 15.64 -7.99
CA THR A 286 -12.73 15.47 -7.59
C THR A 286 -12.16 14.14 -8.08
N LYS A 287 -10.96 14.22 -8.67
CA LYS A 287 -10.10 13.07 -8.98
C LYS A 287 -9.19 12.77 -7.80
N PHE A 288 -8.70 11.54 -7.70
CA PHE A 288 -7.81 11.14 -6.62
C PHE A 288 -6.51 10.57 -7.16
N GLY A 289 -5.38 10.97 -6.57
CA GLY A 289 -4.11 10.30 -6.81
C GLY A 289 -3.62 9.62 -5.55
N LEU A 290 -3.23 8.36 -5.67
CA LEU A 290 -2.64 7.61 -4.58
C LEU A 290 -1.16 7.43 -4.87
N ALA A 291 -0.32 8.02 -4.01
CA ALA A 291 1.11 7.98 -4.17
C ALA A 291 1.78 6.92 -3.28
N LEU A 292 2.50 6.00 -3.92
CA LEU A 292 3.28 4.95 -3.27
C LEU A 292 4.79 5.27 -3.37
N PRO A 293 5.43 5.67 -2.26
CA PRO A 293 6.88 5.84 -2.22
C PRO A 293 7.60 4.48 -2.14
N TRP A 294 8.93 4.54 -2.06
CA TRP A 294 9.78 3.38 -1.77
C TRP A 294 9.82 3.05 -0.27
N LEU A 295 10.43 1.92 0.06
CA LEU A 295 10.61 1.45 1.44
C LEU A 295 11.70 2.25 2.17
N ASP A 296 11.49 2.52 3.46
CA ASP A 296 12.44 3.29 4.27
C ASP A 296 13.75 2.53 4.48
N SER A 297 14.77 3.27 4.91
CA SER A 297 16.11 2.73 5.18
C SER A 297 16.70 1.93 4.02
N PRO A 298 16.82 2.50 2.81
CA PRO A 298 17.19 1.75 1.60
C PRO A 298 18.53 1.02 1.71
N ALA A 299 19.48 1.52 2.51
CA ALA A 299 20.75 0.85 2.77
C ALA A 299 20.64 -0.45 3.60
N GLN A 300 19.49 -0.75 4.20
CA GLN A 300 19.28 -1.99 4.96
C GLN A 300 19.07 -3.22 4.07
N TYR A 301 18.66 -3.00 2.82
CA TYR A 301 18.48 -4.07 1.84
C TYR A 301 19.84 -4.48 1.27
N PRO A 302 20.17 -5.79 1.19
CA PRO A 302 21.49 -6.26 0.76
C PRO A 302 21.92 -5.76 -0.62
N ASP A 303 20.97 -5.68 -1.56
CA ASP A 303 21.20 -5.35 -2.96
C ASP A 303 19.93 -4.76 -3.61
N ALA A 304 20.06 -4.36 -4.87
CA ALA A 304 18.98 -3.77 -5.65
C ALA A 304 17.85 -4.77 -5.92
N ASP A 305 18.16 -6.05 -6.11
CA ASP A 305 17.17 -7.10 -6.37
C ASP A 305 16.25 -7.28 -5.15
N GLU A 306 16.80 -7.39 -3.94
CA GLU A 306 16.02 -7.48 -2.71
C GLU A 306 15.18 -6.21 -2.49
N PHE A 307 15.73 -5.03 -2.71
CA PHE A 307 14.99 -3.78 -2.61
C PHE A 307 13.81 -3.71 -3.60
N ALA A 308 14.07 -4.05 -4.86
CA ALA A 308 13.08 -4.08 -5.93
C ALA A 308 11.99 -5.11 -5.64
N ASN A 309 12.35 -6.33 -5.24
CA ASN A 309 11.41 -7.40 -4.95
C ASN A 309 10.45 -7.04 -3.80
N ASN A 310 10.98 -6.43 -2.73
CA ASN A 310 10.15 -6.00 -1.61
C ASN A 310 9.20 -4.87 -2.00
N TRP A 311 9.66 -3.90 -2.80
CA TRP A 311 8.81 -2.82 -3.28
C TRP A 311 7.76 -3.30 -4.30
N ASN A 312 8.15 -4.12 -5.27
CA ASN A 312 7.27 -4.70 -6.27
C ASN A 312 6.17 -5.56 -5.63
N MET A 313 6.50 -6.36 -4.61
CA MET A 313 5.49 -7.12 -3.86
C MET A 313 4.45 -6.19 -3.22
N LEU A 314 4.89 -5.08 -2.61
CA LEU A 314 3.99 -4.09 -2.01
C LEU A 314 3.13 -3.40 -3.08
N HIS A 315 3.74 -2.98 -4.18
CA HIS A 315 3.05 -2.33 -5.29
C HIS A 315 2.02 -3.27 -5.93
N GLU A 316 2.46 -4.43 -6.42
CA GLU A 316 1.64 -5.31 -7.25
C GLU A 316 0.55 -6.05 -6.49
N ARG A 317 0.83 -6.50 -5.25
CA ARG A 317 -0.14 -7.32 -4.50
C ARG A 317 -1.06 -6.52 -3.61
N LEU A 318 -0.56 -5.45 -3.01
CA LEU A 318 -1.28 -4.75 -1.95
C LEU A 318 -1.80 -3.41 -2.45
N TRP A 319 -0.93 -2.59 -3.04
CA TRP A 319 -1.31 -1.26 -3.49
C TRP A 319 -2.29 -1.28 -4.66
N LEU A 320 -2.04 -2.09 -5.68
CA LEU A 320 -2.99 -2.26 -6.79
C LEU A 320 -4.33 -2.85 -6.32
N THR A 321 -4.33 -3.68 -5.27
CA THR A 321 -5.55 -4.17 -4.64
C THR A 321 -6.33 -3.05 -3.95
N VAL A 322 -5.66 -2.15 -3.22
CA VAL A 322 -6.30 -0.96 -2.63
C VAL A 322 -6.94 -0.09 -3.72
N LEU A 323 -6.22 0.17 -4.82
CA LEU A 323 -6.74 0.91 -5.97
C LEU A 323 -7.95 0.23 -6.62
N SER A 324 -7.88 -1.08 -6.85
CA SER A 324 -8.99 -1.87 -7.40
C SER A 324 -10.24 -1.78 -6.52
N ASN A 325 -10.07 -1.89 -5.20
CA ASN A 325 -11.16 -1.77 -4.24
C ASN A 325 -11.80 -0.37 -4.26
N LEU A 326 -11.01 0.68 -4.42
CA LEU A 326 -11.52 2.05 -4.54
C LEU A 326 -12.27 2.27 -5.86
N ARG A 327 -11.71 1.81 -6.98
CA ARG A 327 -12.38 1.88 -8.30
C ARG A 327 -13.70 1.11 -8.31
N SER A 328 -13.77 -0.03 -7.63
CA SER A 328 -15.00 -0.79 -7.44
C SER A 328 -16.03 -0.03 -6.58
N ARG A 329 -15.58 0.60 -5.49
CA ARG A 329 -16.44 1.34 -4.57
C ARG A 329 -16.95 2.67 -5.14
N TYR A 330 -16.16 3.33 -5.99
CA TYR A 330 -16.48 4.62 -6.59
C TYR A 330 -16.33 4.54 -8.12
N PRO A 331 -17.26 3.87 -8.81
CA PRO A 331 -17.12 3.57 -10.25
C PRO A 331 -17.11 4.81 -11.14
N ASP A 332 -17.73 5.91 -10.69
CA ASP A 332 -17.78 7.19 -11.40
C ASP A 332 -16.61 8.11 -11.04
N THR A 333 -15.65 7.65 -10.24
CA THR A 333 -14.53 8.44 -9.73
C THR A 333 -13.21 8.00 -10.35
N HIS A 334 -12.40 8.98 -10.78
CA HIS A 334 -11.10 8.71 -11.37
C HIS A 334 -10.00 8.59 -10.30
N PHE A 335 -9.29 7.45 -10.32
CA PHE A 335 -8.13 7.18 -9.44
C PHE A 335 -6.85 6.97 -10.25
N LEU A 336 -5.88 7.86 -10.02
CA LEU A 336 -4.51 7.79 -10.51
C LEU A 336 -3.68 6.94 -9.55
N ASN A 337 -2.95 5.96 -10.07
CA ASN A 337 -1.85 5.35 -9.35
C ASN A 337 -0.59 6.18 -9.58
N ILE A 338 0.10 6.57 -8.51
CA ILE A 338 1.35 7.33 -8.58
C ILE A 338 2.45 6.53 -7.88
N PRO A 339 3.04 5.51 -8.53
CA PRO A 339 4.03 4.63 -7.91
C PRO A 339 5.44 5.22 -8.01
N HIS A 340 5.66 6.43 -7.50
CA HIS A 340 6.96 7.11 -7.62
C HIS A 340 8.10 6.39 -6.88
N GLY A 341 7.79 5.40 -6.04
CA GLY A 341 8.73 4.39 -5.55
C GLY A 341 9.53 3.67 -6.65
N ALA A 342 8.95 3.49 -7.83
CA ALA A 342 9.63 2.89 -8.98
C ALA A 342 10.90 3.66 -9.39
N ALA A 343 10.93 4.97 -9.18
CA ALA A 343 12.11 5.80 -9.44
C ALA A 343 13.31 5.35 -8.59
N ALA A 344 13.08 5.03 -7.31
CA ALA A 344 14.12 4.60 -6.39
C ALA A 344 14.64 3.19 -6.76
N VAL A 345 13.72 2.29 -7.14
CA VAL A 345 14.06 0.95 -7.63
C VAL A 345 14.96 1.04 -8.86
N GLU A 346 14.55 1.83 -9.85
CA GLU A 346 15.27 1.96 -11.11
C GLU A 346 16.64 2.61 -10.95
N LEU A 347 16.73 3.69 -10.16
CA LEU A 347 18.02 4.34 -9.87
C LEU A 347 18.97 3.41 -9.11
N ARG A 348 18.46 2.62 -8.15
CA ARG A 348 19.28 1.67 -7.41
C ARG A 348 19.79 0.54 -8.30
N ASN A 349 18.94 -0.02 -9.16
CA ASN A 349 19.35 -1.02 -10.15
C ASN A 349 20.50 -0.51 -11.01
N ARG A 350 20.39 0.72 -11.53
CA ARG A 350 21.44 1.34 -12.35
C ARG A 350 22.71 1.63 -11.56
N PHE A 351 22.58 2.07 -10.32
CA PHE A 351 23.71 2.34 -9.42
C PHE A 351 24.53 1.08 -9.15
N GLU A 352 23.88 -0.01 -8.76
CA GLU A 352 24.57 -1.27 -8.46
C GLU A 352 25.11 -1.96 -9.73
N ALA A 353 24.45 -1.76 -10.88
CA ALA A 353 24.98 -2.16 -12.19
C ALA A 353 26.15 -1.30 -12.69
N GLY A 354 26.50 -0.20 -12.00
CA GLY A 354 27.56 0.72 -12.41
C GLY A 354 27.23 1.55 -13.66
N THR A 355 25.94 1.72 -13.96
CA THR A 355 25.44 2.46 -15.14
C THR A 355 24.88 3.84 -14.80
N LEU A 356 24.73 4.17 -13.51
CA LEU A 356 24.33 5.49 -13.03
C LEU A 356 25.58 6.33 -12.67
N THR A 357 26.03 7.20 -13.58
CA THR A 357 27.27 8.00 -13.40
C THR A 357 27.04 9.32 -12.67
N ASP A 358 25.79 9.76 -12.54
CA ASP A 358 25.38 11.03 -11.95
C ASP A 358 25.50 11.09 -10.42
N VAL A 359 25.67 9.94 -9.77
CA VAL A 359 25.78 9.83 -8.32
C VAL A 359 27.02 9.05 -7.91
N SER A 360 27.49 9.33 -6.70
CA SER A 360 28.69 8.73 -6.11
C SER A 360 28.40 7.76 -4.96
N ALA A 361 27.15 7.72 -4.47
CA ALA A 361 26.74 6.91 -3.34
C ALA A 361 25.24 6.56 -3.41
N LEU A 362 24.85 5.45 -2.78
CA LEU A 362 23.44 5.14 -2.55
C LEU A 362 22.81 6.16 -1.59
N VAL A 363 23.49 6.40 -0.46
CA VAL A 363 23.10 7.37 0.58
C VAL A 363 24.22 8.38 0.80
N GLY A 364 23.91 9.67 0.79
CA GLY A 364 24.90 10.74 1.03
C GLY A 364 24.29 12.14 1.02
N ASN A 365 24.91 13.11 1.67
CA ASN A 365 24.28 14.40 2.00
C ASN A 365 24.76 15.61 1.17
N LYS A 366 25.00 15.44 -0.15
CA LYS A 366 25.65 16.47 -0.99
C LYS A 366 25.04 16.69 -2.39
N GLY A 367 23.85 16.18 -2.69
CA GLY A 367 23.26 16.32 -4.03
C GLY A 367 23.85 15.34 -5.06
N SER A 368 24.57 14.32 -4.59
CA SER A 368 25.31 13.36 -5.43
C SER A 368 25.12 11.92 -4.94
N ALA A 369 23.96 11.65 -4.33
CA ALA A 369 23.48 10.33 -3.96
C ALA A 369 22.08 10.07 -4.55
N ILE A 370 21.55 8.85 -4.39
CA ILE A 370 20.13 8.58 -4.67
C ILE A 370 19.26 9.08 -3.50
N PHE A 371 19.72 8.83 -2.27
CA PHE A 371 19.05 9.22 -1.04
C PHE A 371 19.94 10.15 -0.21
N ARG A 372 19.35 11.19 0.38
CA ARG A 372 20.12 12.23 1.10
C ARG A 372 20.47 11.88 2.54
N ASP A 373 19.75 10.91 3.11
CA ASP A 373 19.89 10.44 4.48
C ASP A 373 19.54 8.96 4.61
N ASP A 374 19.90 8.37 5.75
CA ASP A 374 19.71 6.94 6.03
C ASP A 374 18.23 6.55 6.07
N GLN A 375 17.32 7.47 6.37
CA GLN A 375 15.88 7.20 6.32
C GLN A 375 15.40 6.93 4.90
N GLY A 376 16.11 7.46 3.91
CA GLY A 376 15.82 7.27 2.49
C GLY A 376 15.08 8.44 1.87
N HIS A 377 15.18 9.66 2.40
CA HIS A 377 14.61 10.81 1.69
C HIS A 377 15.30 11.04 0.34
N PRO A 378 14.58 11.55 -0.68
CA PRO A 378 15.16 11.70 -2.01
C PRO A 378 16.29 12.73 -1.99
N ASP A 379 17.44 12.36 -2.54
CA ASP A 379 18.42 13.35 -2.98
C ASP A 379 18.03 13.83 -4.39
N ASP A 380 18.86 14.70 -4.96
CA ASP A 380 18.53 15.47 -6.14
C ASP A 380 18.00 14.64 -7.33
N ILE A 381 18.72 13.61 -7.75
CA ILE A 381 18.34 12.82 -8.94
C ILE A 381 17.01 12.06 -8.75
N LEU A 382 16.75 11.56 -7.54
CA LEU A 382 15.51 10.85 -7.22
C LEU A 382 14.34 11.81 -7.12
N HIS A 383 14.56 13.00 -6.56
CA HIS A 383 13.56 14.07 -6.51
C HIS A 383 13.13 14.49 -7.92
N ASP A 384 14.09 14.68 -8.81
CA ASP A 384 13.86 15.04 -10.21
C ASP A 384 13.12 13.94 -10.98
N LEU A 385 13.59 12.69 -10.90
CA LEU A 385 12.96 11.57 -11.58
C LEU A 385 11.53 11.33 -11.10
N GLY A 386 11.29 11.35 -9.78
CA GLY A 386 9.95 11.18 -9.22
C GLY A 386 9.00 12.31 -9.61
N THR A 387 9.49 13.55 -9.75
CA THR A 387 8.65 14.68 -10.18
C THR A 387 8.24 14.54 -11.66
N LEU A 388 9.12 14.02 -12.53
CA LEU A 388 8.76 13.68 -13.92
C LEU A 388 7.66 12.61 -13.98
N ILE A 389 7.73 11.59 -13.13
CA ILE A 389 6.70 10.55 -13.06
C ILE A 389 5.35 11.15 -12.63
N TRP A 390 5.35 12.00 -11.60
CA TRP A 390 4.14 12.70 -11.16
C TRP A 390 3.55 13.57 -12.28
N LEU A 391 4.38 14.35 -12.96
CA LEU A 391 3.98 15.18 -14.09
C LEU A 391 3.32 14.34 -15.20
N GLY A 392 3.96 13.24 -15.59
CA GLY A 392 3.47 12.34 -16.65
C GLY A 392 2.14 11.67 -16.29
N LEU A 393 1.97 11.23 -15.04
CA LEU A 393 0.74 10.56 -14.60
C LEU A 393 -0.42 11.53 -14.34
N ILE A 394 -0.15 12.73 -13.82
CA ILE A 394 -1.21 13.70 -13.51
C ILE A 394 -1.70 14.41 -14.76
N TYR A 395 -0.79 14.79 -15.65
CA TYR A 395 -1.10 15.66 -16.78
C TYR A 395 -0.94 15.00 -18.16
N GLU A 396 -0.59 13.72 -18.20
CA GLU A 396 -0.41 12.96 -19.45
C GLU A 396 0.59 13.67 -20.41
N VAL A 397 1.58 14.36 -19.84
CA VAL A 397 2.61 15.08 -20.59
C VAL A 397 3.52 14.07 -21.29
N ASP A 398 3.80 14.31 -22.58
CA ASP A 398 4.88 13.63 -23.27
C ASP A 398 6.24 14.04 -22.65
N LEU A 399 6.76 13.19 -21.78
CA LEU A 399 8.01 13.46 -21.06
C LEU A 399 9.23 13.54 -22.00
N SER A 400 9.16 12.99 -23.21
CA SER A 400 10.26 13.08 -24.18
C SER A 400 10.52 14.51 -24.67
N ILE A 401 9.50 15.37 -24.57
CA ILE A 401 9.58 16.79 -24.93
C ILE A 401 9.64 17.72 -23.70
N TYR A 402 9.68 17.17 -22.47
CA TYR A 402 9.90 17.98 -21.28
C TYR A 402 11.19 18.81 -21.47
N PRO A 403 11.14 20.15 -21.27
CA PRO A 403 12.21 21.03 -21.72
C PRO A 403 13.57 20.59 -21.18
N ALA A 404 14.52 20.40 -22.10
CA ALA A 404 15.95 20.36 -21.76
C ALA A 404 16.39 21.78 -21.38
N GLY A 405 16.00 22.24 -20.20
CA GLY A 405 16.20 23.62 -19.78
C GLY A 405 15.09 24.12 -18.87
N ASP A 406 14.87 23.41 -17.76
CA ASP A 406 14.13 23.94 -16.62
C ASP A 406 14.87 25.18 -16.08
N SER A 407 14.14 26.18 -15.59
CA SER A 407 14.64 27.21 -14.67
C SER A 407 15.52 26.65 -13.52
N GLY A 408 15.37 25.37 -13.17
CA GLY A 408 16.18 24.63 -12.19
C GLY A 408 17.53 24.05 -12.68
N LYS A 409 17.88 24.08 -13.97
CA LYS A 409 19.16 23.59 -14.57
C LYS A 409 19.60 22.13 -14.28
N ARG A 410 18.88 21.37 -13.45
CA ARG A 410 19.31 20.04 -12.98
C ARG A 410 19.01 18.90 -13.95
N ILE A 411 17.81 18.85 -14.54
CA ILE A 411 17.44 17.78 -15.49
C ILE A 411 18.44 17.68 -16.65
N SER A 412 18.84 18.82 -17.23
CA SER A 412 19.82 18.87 -18.32
C SER A 412 21.27 18.64 -17.89
N SER A 413 21.54 18.56 -16.58
CA SER A 413 22.89 18.34 -16.05
C SER A 413 23.23 16.86 -15.84
N TYR A 414 22.21 16.00 -15.84
CA TYR A 414 22.40 14.56 -15.73
C TYR A 414 22.90 13.97 -17.05
N GLU A 415 23.87 13.07 -16.97
CA GLU A 415 24.27 12.20 -18.08
C GLU A 415 23.17 11.17 -18.37
N THR A 416 22.50 10.69 -17.33
CA THR A 416 21.34 9.80 -17.43
C THR A 416 20.10 10.56 -17.93
N ASP A 417 19.44 10.05 -18.98
CA ASP A 417 18.19 10.65 -19.45
C ASP A 417 17.03 10.26 -18.53
N LEU A 418 16.79 11.10 -17.51
CA LEU A 418 15.68 10.91 -16.57
C LEU A 418 14.30 10.95 -17.24
N ARG A 419 14.17 11.60 -18.41
CA ARG A 419 12.89 11.66 -19.14
C ARG A 419 12.57 10.32 -19.76
N GLU A 420 13.57 9.65 -20.33
CA GLU A 420 13.42 8.30 -20.86
C GLU A 420 13.02 7.32 -19.77
N ILE A 421 13.68 7.39 -18.61
CA ILE A 421 13.36 6.55 -17.45
C ILE A 421 11.93 6.82 -16.96
N ALA A 422 11.59 8.09 -16.71
CA ALA A 422 10.26 8.46 -16.26
C ALA A 422 9.19 8.02 -17.27
N LYS A 423 9.42 8.23 -18.57
CA LYS A 423 8.52 7.78 -19.62
C LYS A 423 8.30 6.27 -19.58
N SER A 424 9.36 5.47 -19.42
CA SER A 424 9.24 4.02 -19.31
C SER A 424 8.35 3.61 -18.14
N ILE A 425 8.52 4.23 -16.97
CA ILE A 425 7.72 3.95 -15.77
C ILE A 425 6.26 4.37 -15.98
N VAL A 426 6.03 5.55 -16.54
CA VAL A 426 4.67 6.05 -16.83
C VAL A 426 3.96 5.20 -17.88
N ASP A 427 4.65 4.80 -18.95
CA ASP A 427 4.10 3.95 -20.01
C ASP A 427 3.77 2.54 -19.48
N GLU A 428 4.56 2.00 -18.55
CA GLU A 428 4.24 0.73 -17.88
C GLU A 428 3.01 0.86 -16.99
N GLU A 429 2.91 1.93 -16.19
CA GLU A 429 1.76 2.14 -15.30
C GLU A 429 0.46 2.36 -16.08
N ASN A 430 0.51 3.10 -17.20
CA ASN A 430 -0.66 3.34 -18.05
C ASN A 430 -1.17 2.07 -18.78
N GLN A 431 -0.40 0.98 -18.78
CA GLN A 431 -0.81 -0.31 -19.36
C GLN A 431 -1.49 -1.24 -18.35
N ARG A 432 -1.48 -0.88 -17.05
CA ARG A 432 -2.11 -1.65 -15.96
C ARG A 432 -3.57 -1.22 -15.77
#